data_AF-A0A2S6AYJ2-F1
#
_entry.id   AF-A0A2S6AYJ2-F1
#
_cell.length_a   1.000
_cell.length_b   1.000
_cell.length_c   1.000
_cell.angle_alpha   90.00
_cell.angle_beta   90.00
_cell.angle_gamma   90.00
#
_symmetry.space_group_name_H-M   'P 1'
#
loop_
_entity.id
_entity.type
_entity.pdbx_description
1 polymer ?
#
loop_
_entity_poly.entity_id
_entity_poly.type
_entity_poly.pdbx_seq_one_letter_code
_entity_poly.pdbx_strand_id
1 'polypeptide(L)' 'MFSRDVSPANYDNVITIFSRAGVHPKTVHAARQWLTIVAMVAEGLGVSLVPRSLARSNVENVRFVPFSGAPAIAPALLV' A
#
# COMPACT_ATOMS: atom_id res chain seq x y z
N MET A 1 -0.42 4.99 3.68
CA MET A 1 0.57 3.89 3.91
C MET A 1 0.62 3.59 5.41
N PHE A 2 1.15 2.46 5.88
CA PHE A 2 1.33 2.29 7.34
C PHE A 2 2.46 3.20 7.85
N SER A 3 2.38 3.63 9.11
CA SER A 3 3.58 4.11 9.82
C SER A 3 4.43 2.90 10.23
N ARG A 4 5.76 3.05 10.22
CA ARG A 4 6.68 2.03 10.72
C ARG A 4 6.36 1.61 12.15
N ASP A 5 5.94 2.55 13.00
CA ASP A 5 5.59 2.29 14.40
C ASP A 5 4.33 1.43 14.58
N VAL A 6 3.47 1.40 13.57
CA VAL A 6 2.16 0.74 13.61
C VAL A 6 2.21 -0.64 12.98
N SER A 7 3.00 -0.80 11.92
CA SER A 7 3.18 -2.10 11.26
C SER A 7 4.57 -2.16 10.62
N PRO A 8 5.62 -2.47 11.41
CA PRO A 8 7.00 -2.48 10.94
C PRO A 8 7.19 -3.41 9.74
N ALA A 9 6.66 -4.63 9.81
CA ALA A 9 6.81 -5.62 8.74
C ALA A 9 6.16 -5.14 7.42
N ASN A 10 4.96 -4.56 7.46
CA ASN A 10 4.30 -4.07 6.24
C ASN A 10 4.98 -2.81 5.71
N TYR A 11 5.43 -1.93 6.59
CA TYR A 11 6.22 -0.76 6.21
C TYR A 11 7.52 -1.17 5.52
N ASP A 12 8.29 -2.07 6.13
CA ASP A 12 9.59 -2.53 5.63
C ASP A 12 9.44 -3.25 4.28
N ASN A 13 8.38 -4.04 4.10
CA ASN A 13 8.05 -4.67 2.83
C ASN A 13 7.79 -3.65 1.73
N VAL A 14 6.97 -2.64 2.02
CA VAL A 14 6.63 -1.58 1.06
C VAL A 14 7.87 -0.73 0.73
N ILE A 15 8.66 -0.34 1.73
CA ILE A 15 9.90 0.42 1.52
C ILE A 15 10.93 -0.39 0.73
N THR A 16 11.01 -1.71 0.94
CA THR A 16 11.91 -2.60 0.18
C THR A 16 11.55 -2.60 -1.31
N ILE A 17 10.25 -2.59 -1.66
CA ILE A 17 9.80 -2.52 -3.05
C ILE A 17 10.29 -1.22 -3.70
N PHE A 18 10.06 -0.09 -3.04
CA PHE A 18 10.50 1.21 -3.54
C PHE A 18 12.02 1.31 -3.63
N SER A 19 12.74 0.82 -2.62
CA SER A 19 14.21 0.78 -2.59
C SER A 19 14.79 -0.02 -3.77
N ARG A 20 14.23 -1.19 -4.09
CA ARG A 20 14.61 -1.99 -5.27
C ARG A 20 14.37 -1.26 -6.59
N ALA A 21 13.39 -0.35 -6.63
CA ALA A 21 13.12 0.49 -7.78
C ALA A 21 13.95 1.79 -7.80
N GLY A 22 14.82 2.02 -6.81
CA GLY A 22 15.58 3.27 -6.66
C GLY A 22 14.70 4.48 -6.30
N VAL A 23 13.50 4.24 -5.77
CA VAL A 23 12.52 5.26 -5.41
C VAL A 23 12.50 5.42 -3.89
N HIS A 24 12.45 6.67 -3.40
CA HIS A 24 12.30 6.99 -2.00
C HIS A 24 10.96 7.69 -1.76
N PRO A 25 9.91 6.94 -1.33
CA PRO A 25 8.58 7.52 -1.18
C PRO A 25 8.53 8.44 0.03
N LYS A 26 7.90 9.61 -0.12
CA LYS A 26 7.57 10.48 1.01
C LYS A 26 6.23 10.04 1.60
N THR A 27 6.24 9.46 2.80
CA THR A 27 5.00 9.11 3.50
C THR A 27 4.37 10.36 4.10
N VAL A 28 3.21 10.77 3.57
CA VAL A 28 2.45 11.95 4.05
C VAL A 28 1.32 11.56 5.01
N HIS A 29 0.69 10.40 4.79
CA HIS A 29 -0.42 9.91 5.60
C HIS A 29 -0.19 8.48 6.08
N ALA A 30 -0.47 8.26 7.37
CA ALA A 30 -0.37 6.96 8.03
C ALA A 30 -1.68 6.54 8.68
N ALA A 31 -2.06 5.26 8.50
CA ALA A 31 -3.22 4.67 9.18
C ALA A 31 -2.92 3.27 9.70
N ARG A 32 -3.77 2.79 10.61
CA ARG A 32 -3.61 1.52 11.32
C ARG A 32 -4.36 0.35 10.72
N GLN A 33 -5.26 0.60 9.77
CA GLN A 33 -6.14 -0.40 9.19
C GLN A 33 -6.14 -0.25 7.66
N TRP A 34 -6.16 -1.37 6.97
CA TRP A 34 -6.14 -1.42 5.51
C TRP A 34 -7.34 -0.70 4.88
N LEU A 35 -8.55 -0.91 5.39
CA LEU A 35 -9.75 -0.25 4.88
C LEU A 35 -9.71 1.26 5.08
N THR A 36 -9.12 1.75 6.18
CA THR A 36 -8.91 3.19 6.38
C THR A 36 -7.95 3.76 5.33
N ILE A 37 -6.90 3.03 4.97
CA ILE A 37 -6.00 3.43 3.88
C ILE A 37 -6.77 3.56 2.55
N VAL A 38 -7.63 2.59 2.24
CA VAL A 38 -8.43 2.61 1.02
C VAL A 38 -9.44 3.77 1.03
N ALA A 39 -10.11 4.01 2.17
CA ALA A 39 -11.03 5.13 2.32
C ALA A 39 -10.33 6.49 2.13
N MET A 40 -9.12 6.67 2.69
CA MET A 40 -8.36 7.90 2.46
C MET A 40 -8.02 8.12 0.97
N VAL A 41 -7.74 7.05 0.22
CA VAL A 41 -7.53 7.13 -1.23
C VAL A 41 -8.82 7.50 -1.96
N ALA A 42 -9.96 6.92 -1.55
CA ALA A 42 -11.28 7.24 -2.10
C ALA A 42 -11.62 8.73 -1.94
N GLU A 43 -11.23 9.34 -0.82
CA GLU A 43 -11.37 10.77 -0.53
C GLU A 43 -10.30 11.65 -1.19
N GLY A 44 -9.44 11.09 -2.04
CA GLY A 44 -8.45 11.86 -2.80
C GLY A 44 -7.18 12.24 -2.03
N LEU A 45 -6.91 11.63 -0.87
CA LEU A 45 -5.71 11.91 -0.05
C LEU A 45 -4.42 11.26 -0.59
N GLY A 46 -4.39 10.93 -1.88
CA GLY A 46 -3.22 10.40 -2.59
C GLY A 46 -3.36 8.94 -3.01
N VAL A 47 -2.25 8.20 -2.96
CA VAL A 47 -2.15 6.78 -3.37
C VAL A 47 -1.48 5.94 -2.30
N SER A 48 -1.73 4.62 -2.30
CA SER A 48 -1.06 3.69 -1.38
C SER A 48 -0.85 2.32 -2.01
N LEU A 49 0.18 1.62 -1.52
CA LEU A 49 0.37 0.20 -1.79
C LEU A 49 -0.44 -0.63 -0.80
N VAL A 50 -1.11 -1.66 -1.30
CA VAL A 50 -2.04 -2.50 -0.56
C VAL A 50 -1.96 -3.97 -1.00
N PRO A 51 -2.34 -4.94 -0.15
CA PRO A 51 -2.47 -6.34 -0.54
C PRO A 51 -3.53 -6.53 -1.61
N ARG A 52 -3.28 -7.47 -2.53
CA ARG A 52 -4.25 -7.77 -3.60
C ARG A 52 -5.59 -8.25 -3.08
N SER A 53 -5.61 -8.86 -1.90
CA SER A 53 -6.86 -9.27 -1.26
C SER A 53 -7.84 -8.10 -1.07
N LEU A 54 -7.34 -6.87 -0.90
CA LEU A 54 -8.20 -5.69 -0.81
C LEU A 54 -8.82 -5.28 -2.14
N ALA A 55 -8.31 -5.71 -3.28
CA ALA A 55 -8.93 -5.42 -4.57
C ALA A 55 -10.36 -5.99 -4.68
N ARG A 56 -10.71 -6.96 -3.81
CA ARG A 56 -12.05 -7.55 -3.70
C ARG A 56 -13.00 -6.74 -2.80
N SER A 57 -12.54 -5.68 -2.16
CA SER A 57 -13.34 -4.88 -1.21
C SER A 57 -14.39 -4.01 -1.88
N ASN A 58 -14.35 -3.81 -3.20
CA ASN A 58 -15.31 -3.03 -3.99
C ASN A 58 -15.60 -1.63 -3.40
N VAL A 59 -14.56 -0.94 -2.91
CA VAL A 59 -14.70 0.46 -2.44
C VAL A 59 -14.90 1.37 -3.66
N GLU A 60 -15.96 2.18 -3.62
CA GLU A 60 -16.28 3.16 -4.65
C GLU A 60 -15.18 4.23 -4.76
N ASN A 61 -15.03 4.83 -5.94
CA ASN A 61 -14.02 5.87 -6.22
C ASN A 61 -12.55 5.44 -6.05
N VAL A 62 -12.26 4.14 -5.97
CA VAL A 62 -10.89 3.60 -5.92
C VAL A 62 -10.64 2.69 -7.11
N ARG A 63 -9.50 2.90 -7.78
CA ARG A 63 -8.98 1.98 -8.79
C ARG A 63 -7.77 1.22 -8.23
N PHE A 64 -7.89 -0.10 -8.16
CA PHE A 64 -6.75 -0.97 -7.86
C PHE A 64 -5.96 -1.23 -9.14
N VAL A 65 -4.65 -0.95 -9.13
CA VAL A 65 -3.75 -1.14 -10.27
C VAL A 65 -2.68 -2.15 -9.88
N PRO A 66 -2.56 -3.30 -10.59
CA PRO A 66 -1.52 -4.28 -10.31
C PRO A 66 -0.16 -3.74 -10.79
N PHE A 67 0.91 -4.18 -10.13
CA PHE A 67 2.27 -3.83 -10.57
C PHE A 67 2.65 -4.56 -11.86
N SER A 68 3.26 -3.84 -12.80
CA SER A 68 3.94 -4.44 -13.95
C SER A 68 5.37 -4.83 -13.54
N GLY A 69 5.59 -6.09 -13.15
CA GLY A 69 6.91 -6.58 -12.73
C GLY A 69 6.86 -7.90 -11.95
N ALA A 70 8.00 -8.34 -11.43
CA ALA A 70 8.05 -9.51 -10.54
C ALA A 70 7.21 -9.24 -9.29
N PRO A 71 6.38 -10.21 -8.83
CA PRO A 71 5.52 -10.01 -7.69
C PRO A 71 6.36 -9.64 -6.46
N ALA A 72 6.00 -8.53 -5.83
CA ALA A 72 6.57 -8.14 -4.56
C ALA A 72 5.98 -9.01 -3.46
N ILE A 73 6.52 -10.23 -3.31
CA ILE A 73 6.09 -11.18 -2.30
C ILE A 73 6.62 -10.69 -0.95
N ALA A 74 5.79 -9.91 -0.27
CA ALA A 74 5.87 -9.65 1.14
C ALA A 74 5.08 -10.76 1.89
N PRO A 75 5.42 -11.12 3.14
CA PRO A 75 4.61 -12.01 3.96
C PRO A 75 3.15 -11.55 4.18
N ALA A 76 2.78 -10.35 3.71
CA ALA A 76 1.44 -10.06 3.24
C ALA A 76 1.50 -9.86 1.71
N LEU A 77 0.94 -10.80 0.93
CA LEU A 77 0.95 -10.77 -0.55
C LEU A 77 0.45 -9.41 -1.10
N LEU A 78 1.38 -8.53 -1.47
CA LEU A 78 1.13 -7.33 -2.26
C LEU A 78 1.20 -7.76 -3.73
N VAL A 79 0.13 -7.55 -4.49
CA VAL A 79 0.05 -7.90 -5.92
C VAL A 79 -0.57 -6.77 -6.68
#